data_AF-A0A3D4IQE3-F1
#
_entry.id   AF-A0A3D4IQE3-F1
#
_cell.length_a   1.000
_cell.length_b   1.000
_cell.length_c   1.000
_cell.angle_alpha   90.00
_cell.angle_beta   90.00
_cell.angle_gamma   90.00
#
_symmetry.space_group_name_H-M   'P 1'
#
loop_
_entity.id
_entity.type
_entity.pdbx_description
1 polymer ?
#
loop_
_entity_poly.entity_id
_entity_poly.type
_entity_poly.pdbx_seq_one_letter_code
_entity_poly.pdbx_strand_id
1 'polypeptide(L)'
;MASRLGIFSMLLLLLSCVNKEDNEKTYRLGAIGAFSEAIDAGVKQLALSATLTKDEMDKFLPDATEVAQKHDVLVYREPDLLVTDLFPEDVAKDKEVLLLYQGTTKDQYLKLKADKEALVKEGKYNGKSREEISRRFGRMLSYSPQKINELLAQNTSFRTMQDFGIQATNLFLYYQNLDAATEFYTKTLGFELLADYSMAKILRLTSDSYLILVDAAKGMHTAQEPKTVALALLTDQLEEWYKYLQSKNIKIKYDYKPKEGGAHDGFVAIDPEGYLLEFETFKQHPENELFLPQLSKVNTITPPPSQNTTVPEGLGFNATITWLYYKDIPAMEKFYQEVLGLPLIADQGWAKIYQASASGYIGLVDERRGMHSYTEKKAVNVSFILKDIDGWFQYVNESKIFELREREVSTGPENKYRAFVGYDPEGYFMEFDTFYPHEDNNLLIKYLSGEE
;
A
#
# COMPACT_ATOMS: atom_id res chain seq x y z
N MET A 1 53.73 22.77 54.92
CA MET A 1 54.44 21.63 55.54
C MET A 1 53.45 20.50 55.74
N ALA A 2 53.46 19.52 54.84
CA ALA A 2 52.95 18.17 55.08
C ALA A 2 53.44 17.31 53.91
N SER A 3 54.58 16.66 54.10
CA SER A 3 55.02 15.54 53.28
C SER A 3 54.38 14.27 53.82
N ARG A 4 53.81 13.42 52.96
CA ARG A 4 53.91 11.96 53.07
C ARG A 4 53.30 11.27 51.86
N LEU A 5 54.19 10.53 51.17
CA LEU A 5 54.01 9.23 50.52
C LEU A 5 52.61 8.84 50.03
N GLY A 6 52.48 8.74 48.71
CA GLY A 6 51.49 7.93 48.03
C GLY A 6 52.18 7.16 46.89
N ILE A 7 52.18 5.84 47.01
CA ILE A 7 52.77 4.81 46.15
C ILE A 7 52.46 5.06 44.66
N PHE A 8 53.51 5.22 43.84
CA PHE A 8 53.38 5.25 42.38
C PHE A 8 53.35 3.80 41.88
N SER A 9 52.14 3.23 41.79
CA SER A 9 51.93 1.94 41.15
C SER A 9 51.99 2.15 39.65
N MET A 10 53.04 1.61 39.05
CA MET A 10 53.28 1.52 37.61
C MET A 10 52.22 0.61 36.99
N LEU A 11 51.07 1.18 36.61
CA LEU A 11 50.06 0.47 35.83
C LEU A 11 50.50 0.53 34.37
N LEU A 12 51.03 -0.59 33.87
CA LEU A 12 51.20 -0.84 32.44
C LEU A 12 49.86 -0.58 31.74
N LEU A 13 49.82 0.46 30.91
CA LEU A 13 48.85 0.59 29.84
C LEU A 13 49.12 -0.53 28.83
N LEU A 14 48.49 -1.68 29.03
CA LEU A 14 48.28 -2.64 27.95
C LEU A 14 47.27 -2.00 26.99
N LEU A 15 47.80 -1.24 26.04
CA LEU A 15 47.12 -0.94 24.79
C LEU A 15 46.83 -2.27 24.10
N SER A 16 45.65 -2.81 24.34
CA SER A 16 45.11 -3.94 23.58
C SER A 16 44.92 -3.49 22.14
N CYS A 17 45.89 -3.82 21.29
CA CYS A 17 45.70 -3.90 19.85
C CYS A 17 44.66 -5.00 19.59
N VAL A 18 43.38 -4.64 19.59
CA VAL A 18 42.34 -5.54 19.08
C VAL A 18 42.53 -5.61 17.57
N ASN A 19 42.88 -6.79 17.06
CA ASN A 19 43.07 -7.01 15.63
C ASN A 19 41.75 -6.76 14.88
N LYS A 20 41.86 -6.22 13.65
CA LYS A 20 40.70 -5.94 12.79
C LYS A 20 39.85 -7.19 12.50
N GLU A 21 40.50 -8.35 12.36
CA GLU A 21 39.84 -9.65 12.18
C GLU A 21 39.04 -10.10 13.40
N ASP A 22 39.54 -9.85 14.62
CA ASP A 22 38.81 -10.16 15.86
C ASP A 22 37.57 -9.27 16.02
N ASN A 23 37.65 -8.01 15.60
CA ASN A 23 36.50 -7.10 15.56
C ASN A 23 35.43 -7.56 14.57
N GLU A 24 35.81 -8.02 13.38
CA GLU A 24 34.87 -8.47 12.36
C GLU A 24 34.18 -9.79 12.74
N LYS A 25 34.93 -10.75 13.29
CA LYS A 25 34.36 -11.98 13.83
C LYS A 25 33.37 -11.69 14.97
N THR A 26 33.76 -10.82 15.91
CA THR A 26 32.90 -10.41 17.03
C THR A 26 31.62 -9.74 16.54
N TYR A 27 31.72 -8.83 15.56
CA TYR A 27 30.56 -8.20 14.93
C TYR A 27 29.62 -9.22 14.29
N ARG A 28 30.16 -10.17 13.50
CA ARG A 28 29.37 -11.24 12.86
C ARG A 28 28.67 -12.12 13.90
N LEU A 29 29.34 -12.48 15.00
CA LEU A 29 28.72 -13.23 16.10
C LEU A 29 27.61 -12.42 16.80
N GLY A 30 27.80 -11.11 16.97
CA GLY A 30 26.75 -10.21 17.44
C GLY A 30 25.50 -10.25 16.55
N ALA A 31 25.69 -10.27 15.23
CA ALA A 31 24.58 -10.41 14.27
C ALA A 31 23.89 -11.79 14.38
N ILE A 32 24.64 -12.88 14.60
CA ILE A 32 24.04 -14.20 14.87
C ILE A 32 23.18 -14.15 16.12
N GLY A 33 23.66 -13.53 17.21
CA GLY A 33 22.89 -13.37 18.44
C GLY A 33 21.58 -12.62 18.22
N ALA A 34 21.65 -11.45 17.57
CA ALA A 34 20.48 -10.62 17.28
C ALA A 34 19.46 -11.34 16.38
N PHE A 35 19.92 -12.05 15.34
CA PHE A 35 19.01 -12.83 14.50
C PHE A 35 18.41 -14.02 15.22
N SER A 36 19.18 -14.66 16.12
CA SER A 36 18.68 -15.79 16.90
C SER A 36 17.61 -15.34 17.89
N GLU A 37 17.80 -14.20 18.56
CA GLU A 37 16.78 -13.57 19.40
C GLU A 37 15.50 -13.25 18.60
N ALA A 38 15.63 -12.66 17.41
CA ALA A 38 14.48 -12.34 16.57
C ALA A 38 13.72 -13.59 16.08
N ILE A 39 14.41 -14.71 15.85
CA ILE A 39 13.79 -15.98 15.49
C ILE A 39 13.04 -16.57 16.69
N ASP A 40 13.71 -16.63 17.84
CA ASP A 40 13.14 -17.19 19.07
C ASP A 40 11.92 -16.39 19.57
N ALA A 41 11.93 -15.07 19.37
CA ALA A 41 10.80 -14.19 19.63
C ALA A 41 9.64 -14.35 18.62
N GLY A 42 9.78 -15.19 17.59
CA GLY A 42 8.77 -15.42 16.55
C GLY A 42 8.63 -14.30 15.51
N VAL A 43 9.54 -13.32 15.50
CA VAL A 43 9.51 -12.18 14.57
C VAL A 43 10.08 -12.57 13.20
N LYS A 44 11.10 -13.43 13.18
CA LYS A 44 11.79 -13.85 11.96
C LYS A 44 11.70 -15.35 11.75
N GLN A 45 11.35 -15.77 10.54
CA GLN A 45 11.25 -17.20 10.22
C GLN A 45 12.62 -17.80 9.86
N LEU A 46 13.37 -17.14 8.97
CA LEU A 46 14.70 -17.54 8.51
C LEU A 46 15.64 -16.33 8.52
N ALA A 47 16.85 -16.49 9.04
CA ALA A 47 17.92 -15.52 8.88
C ALA A 47 19.16 -16.13 8.20
N LEU A 48 19.90 -15.26 7.51
CA LEU A 48 21.13 -15.58 6.80
C LEU A 48 22.30 -14.91 7.50
N SER A 49 23.40 -15.63 7.71
CA SER A 49 24.67 -15.00 8.11
C SER A 49 25.29 -14.19 6.98
N ALA A 50 26.41 -13.52 7.26
CA ALA A 50 27.31 -13.04 6.23
C ALA A 50 27.76 -14.18 5.29
N THR A 51 28.08 -13.83 4.03
CA THR A 51 28.64 -14.75 3.04
C THR A 51 30.15 -14.88 3.26
N LEU A 52 30.62 -16.09 3.57
CA LEU A 52 32.00 -16.37 3.95
C LEU A 52 32.65 -17.36 2.99
N THR A 53 33.97 -17.29 2.83
CA THR A 53 34.69 -18.40 2.20
C THR A 53 34.59 -19.66 3.06
N LYS A 54 34.86 -20.83 2.46
CA LYS A 54 34.84 -22.12 3.17
C LYS A 54 35.72 -22.12 4.42
N ASP A 55 36.94 -21.59 4.32
CA ASP A 55 37.91 -21.56 5.42
C ASP A 55 37.49 -20.61 6.56
N GLU A 56 36.87 -19.47 6.21
CA GLU A 56 36.27 -18.57 7.20
C GLU A 56 35.07 -19.22 7.87
N MET A 57 34.22 -19.92 7.10
CA MET A 57 33.04 -20.60 7.61
C MET A 57 33.40 -21.74 8.57
N ASP A 58 34.44 -22.53 8.26
CA ASP A 58 34.95 -23.59 9.13
C ASP A 58 35.38 -23.05 10.52
N LYS A 59 35.94 -21.84 10.55
CA LYS A 59 36.35 -21.16 11.81
C LYS A 59 35.18 -20.47 12.52
N PHE A 60 34.15 -20.07 11.77
CA PHE A 60 33.02 -19.28 12.30
C PHE A 60 31.88 -20.15 12.82
N LEU A 61 31.60 -21.30 12.18
CA LEU A 61 30.46 -22.15 12.47
C LEU A 61 30.37 -22.63 13.93
N PRO A 62 31.44 -23.08 14.61
CA PRO A 62 31.35 -23.53 16.00
C PRO A 62 30.82 -22.44 16.94
N ASP A 63 31.42 -21.23 16.85
CA ASP A 63 31.06 -20.11 17.70
C ASP A 63 29.66 -19.58 17.35
N ALA A 64 29.31 -19.52 16.06
CA ALA A 64 27.97 -19.13 15.62
C ALA A 64 26.91 -20.11 16.14
N THR A 65 27.22 -21.41 16.16
CA THR A 65 26.32 -22.44 16.71
C THR A 65 26.13 -22.28 18.21
N GLU A 66 27.20 -22.02 18.97
CA GLU A 66 27.10 -21.75 20.41
C GLU A 66 26.25 -20.50 20.70
N VAL A 67 26.43 -19.43 19.93
CA VAL A 67 25.65 -18.20 20.07
C VAL A 67 24.17 -18.43 19.76
N ALA A 68 23.85 -19.13 18.66
CA ALA A 68 22.47 -19.41 18.26
C ALA A 68 21.74 -20.32 19.28
N GLN A 69 22.44 -21.31 19.85
CA GLN A 69 21.88 -22.21 20.85
C GLN A 69 21.42 -21.50 22.14
N LYS A 70 21.92 -20.30 22.44
CA LYS A 70 21.45 -19.50 23.59
C LYS A 70 20.00 -19.04 23.45
N HIS A 71 19.44 -19.10 22.24
CA HIS A 71 18.06 -18.75 21.90
C HIS A 71 17.31 -19.95 21.28
N ASP A 72 17.74 -21.19 21.55
CA ASP A 72 17.13 -22.41 20.98
C ASP A 72 17.04 -22.39 19.42
N VAL A 73 17.97 -21.68 18.76
CA VAL A 73 18.02 -21.56 17.30
C VAL A 73 19.02 -22.56 16.72
N LEU A 74 18.60 -23.24 15.66
CA LEU A 74 19.41 -24.19 14.91
C LEU A 74 20.18 -23.49 13.78
N VAL A 75 21.36 -24.02 13.49
CA VAL A 75 22.25 -23.53 12.44
C VAL A 75 22.42 -24.59 11.37
N TYR A 76 22.22 -24.22 10.11
CA TYR A 76 22.53 -25.08 8.96
C TYR A 76 23.52 -24.36 8.03
N ARG A 77 24.63 -25.04 7.71
CA ARG A 77 25.61 -24.56 6.73
C ARG A 77 25.07 -24.81 5.32
N GLU A 78 24.79 -23.73 4.60
CA GLU A 78 24.38 -23.72 3.20
C GLU A 78 25.60 -23.41 2.32
N PRO A 79 26.14 -24.41 1.59
CA PRO A 79 27.27 -24.20 0.70
C PRO A 79 26.91 -23.54 -0.64
N ASP A 80 25.63 -23.51 -1.02
CA ASP A 80 25.16 -23.00 -2.31
C ASP A 80 23.84 -22.24 -2.11
N LEU A 81 23.94 -20.97 -1.69
CA LEU A 81 22.76 -20.17 -1.36
C LEU A 81 21.78 -20.12 -2.53
N LEU A 82 20.48 -20.24 -2.23
CA LEU A 82 19.42 -20.06 -3.21
C LEU A 82 19.52 -18.66 -3.87
N VAL A 83 19.99 -18.62 -5.11
CA VAL A 83 19.98 -17.39 -5.93
C VAL A 83 18.56 -17.10 -6.41
N THR A 84 18.07 -15.89 -6.16
CA THR A 84 16.77 -15.39 -6.64
C THR A 84 16.93 -13.94 -7.09
N ASP A 85 15.84 -13.32 -7.55
CA ASP A 85 15.83 -11.92 -7.96
C ASP A 85 15.73 -10.94 -6.78
N LEU A 86 15.95 -11.40 -5.54
CA LEU A 86 15.98 -10.52 -4.37
C LEU A 86 17.35 -9.91 -4.10
N PHE A 87 18.41 -10.51 -4.64
CA PHE A 87 19.80 -10.10 -4.43
C PHE A 87 20.60 -10.25 -5.73
N PRO A 88 21.74 -9.55 -5.87
CA PRO A 88 22.64 -9.77 -6.99
C PRO A 88 23.06 -11.25 -7.14
N GLU A 89 23.13 -11.76 -8.37
CA GLU A 89 23.40 -13.18 -8.63
C GLU A 89 24.76 -13.65 -8.08
N ASP A 90 25.71 -12.74 -7.88
CA ASP A 90 27.05 -13.02 -7.37
C ASP A 90 27.20 -12.85 -5.85
N VAL A 91 26.13 -12.46 -5.13
CA VAL A 91 26.18 -12.11 -3.69
C VAL A 91 26.79 -13.21 -2.82
N ALA A 92 26.57 -14.47 -3.20
CA ALA A 92 27.05 -15.67 -2.50
C ALA A 92 27.89 -16.59 -3.41
N LYS A 93 28.37 -16.10 -4.56
CA LYS A 93 29.18 -16.91 -5.46
C LYS A 93 30.47 -17.37 -4.77
N ASP A 94 30.74 -18.68 -4.82
CA ASP A 94 31.89 -19.35 -4.19
C ASP A 94 31.99 -19.09 -2.67
N LYS A 95 30.88 -18.73 -2.03
CA LYS A 95 30.76 -18.44 -0.61
C LYS A 95 29.64 -19.26 0.02
N GLU A 96 29.77 -19.49 1.31
CA GLU A 96 28.82 -20.23 2.12
C GLU A 96 28.10 -19.28 3.09
N VAL A 97 26.90 -19.69 3.50
CA VAL A 97 26.05 -18.93 4.43
C VAL A 97 25.52 -19.88 5.50
N LEU A 98 25.28 -19.36 6.70
CA LEU A 98 24.53 -20.07 7.73
C LEU A 98 23.06 -19.67 7.67
N LEU A 99 22.19 -20.67 7.64
CA LEU A 99 20.77 -20.52 7.89
C LEU A 99 20.53 -20.64 9.39
N LEU A 100 19.95 -19.62 9.98
CA LEU A 100 19.46 -19.61 11.36
C LEU A 100 17.96 -19.85 11.33
N TYR A 101 17.48 -20.85 12.08
CA TYR A 101 16.08 -21.25 12.00
C TYR A 101 15.59 -22.04 13.22
N GLN A 102 14.27 -22.16 13.36
CA GLN A 102 13.59 -23.09 14.26
C GLN A 102 12.59 -23.98 13.49
N GLY A 103 12.20 -25.10 14.09
CA GLY A 103 11.18 -26.00 13.56
C GLY A 103 11.48 -26.52 12.13
N THR A 104 10.49 -26.46 11.25
CA THR A 104 10.54 -27.03 9.88
C THR A 104 11.12 -26.07 8.84
N THR A 105 11.58 -24.88 9.22
CA THR A 105 12.01 -23.84 8.28
C THR A 105 13.13 -24.29 7.33
N LYS A 106 14.11 -25.08 7.81
CA LYS A 106 15.15 -25.65 6.93
C LYS A 106 14.55 -26.53 5.83
N ASP A 107 13.60 -27.39 6.18
CA ASP A 107 12.98 -28.30 5.21
C ASP A 107 12.15 -27.52 4.17
N GLN A 108 11.48 -26.44 4.58
CA GLN A 108 10.79 -25.52 3.67
C GLN A 108 11.76 -24.84 2.70
N TYR A 109 12.94 -24.44 3.17
CA TYR A 109 13.96 -23.81 2.34
C TYR A 109 14.58 -24.82 1.35
N LEU A 110 14.89 -26.04 1.80
CA LEU A 110 15.38 -27.11 0.92
C LEU A 110 14.34 -27.49 -0.13
N LYS A 111 13.04 -27.49 0.24
CA LYS A 111 11.95 -27.69 -0.72
C LYS A 111 11.88 -26.57 -1.75
N LEU A 112 12.06 -25.32 -1.32
CA LEU A 112 12.10 -24.16 -2.23
C LEU A 112 13.26 -24.27 -3.24
N LYS A 113 14.45 -24.70 -2.78
CA LYS A 113 15.58 -25.01 -3.69
C LYS A 113 15.21 -26.10 -4.70
N ALA A 114 14.63 -27.20 -4.24
CA ALA A 114 14.20 -28.29 -5.13
C ALA A 114 13.15 -27.85 -6.16
N ASP A 115 12.22 -26.97 -5.78
CA ASP A 115 11.22 -26.41 -6.70
C ASP A 115 11.87 -25.56 -7.79
N LYS A 116 12.83 -24.70 -7.42
CA LYS A 116 13.61 -23.93 -8.40
C LYS A 116 14.33 -24.87 -9.36
N GLU A 117 15.03 -25.89 -8.85
CA GLU A 117 15.74 -26.84 -9.69
C GLU A 117 14.83 -27.59 -10.66
N ALA A 118 13.63 -27.97 -10.21
CA ALA A 118 12.63 -28.61 -11.08
C ALA A 118 12.20 -27.66 -12.21
N LEU A 119 11.90 -26.39 -11.90
CA LEU A 119 11.57 -25.37 -12.91
C LEU A 119 12.72 -25.16 -13.90
N VAL A 120 13.97 -25.15 -13.44
CA VAL A 120 15.16 -25.02 -14.32
C VAL A 120 15.29 -26.24 -15.24
N LYS A 121 15.17 -27.46 -14.70
CA LYS A 121 15.22 -28.71 -15.48
C LYS A 121 14.13 -28.77 -16.54
N GLU A 122 12.95 -28.22 -16.26
CA GLU A 122 11.82 -28.13 -17.19
C GLU A 122 11.92 -26.95 -18.18
N GLY A 123 12.93 -26.09 -18.07
CA GLY A 123 13.04 -24.87 -18.89
C GLY A 123 11.97 -23.82 -18.57
N LYS A 124 11.33 -23.91 -17.41
CA LYS A 124 10.21 -23.06 -16.98
C LYS A 124 10.60 -22.00 -15.96
N TYR A 125 11.86 -21.91 -15.52
CA TYR A 125 12.32 -20.89 -14.57
C TYR A 125 12.54 -19.53 -15.26
N ASN A 126 11.45 -18.85 -15.61
CA ASN A 126 11.43 -17.55 -16.27
C ASN A 126 10.14 -16.78 -15.93
N GLY A 127 10.16 -15.46 -16.10
CA GLY A 127 9.00 -14.60 -15.84
C GLY A 127 8.35 -14.86 -14.46
N LYS A 128 7.02 -15.08 -14.46
CA LYS A 128 6.21 -15.23 -13.26
C LYS A 128 6.62 -16.41 -12.35
N SER A 129 7.12 -17.51 -12.90
CA SER A 129 7.54 -18.66 -12.07
C SER A 129 8.85 -18.36 -11.32
N ARG A 130 9.75 -17.60 -11.94
CA ARG A 130 10.99 -17.11 -11.33
C ARG A 130 10.69 -16.08 -10.25
N GLU A 131 9.78 -15.15 -10.53
CA GLU A 131 9.26 -14.19 -9.56
C GLU A 131 8.64 -14.87 -8.34
N GLU A 132 7.80 -15.91 -8.52
CA GLU A 132 7.17 -16.62 -7.41
C GLU A 132 8.20 -17.32 -6.49
N ILE A 133 9.30 -17.85 -7.03
CA ILE A 133 10.42 -18.37 -6.21
C ILE A 133 11.05 -17.26 -5.37
N SER A 134 11.28 -16.09 -5.96
CA SER A 134 11.79 -14.90 -5.25
C SER A 134 10.84 -14.46 -4.14
N ARG A 135 9.54 -14.35 -4.42
CA ARG A 135 8.52 -13.98 -3.42
C ARG A 135 8.44 -15.00 -2.28
N ARG A 136 8.46 -16.31 -2.59
CA ARG A 136 8.52 -17.37 -1.57
C ARG A 136 9.75 -17.23 -0.68
N PHE A 137 10.92 -16.96 -1.27
CA PHE A 137 12.14 -16.76 -0.48
C PHE A 137 12.06 -15.51 0.40
N GLY A 138 11.54 -14.41 -0.14
CA GLY A 138 11.34 -13.17 0.62
C GLY A 138 10.41 -13.34 1.82
N ARG A 139 9.31 -14.08 1.64
CA ARG A 139 8.40 -14.43 2.75
C ARG A 139 9.11 -15.26 3.83
N MET A 140 9.96 -16.23 3.44
CA MET A 140 10.76 -16.98 4.41
C MET A 140 11.74 -16.09 5.18
N LEU A 141 12.27 -15.05 4.54
CA LEU A 141 13.09 -14.04 5.19
C LEU A 141 12.28 -13.03 6.03
N SER A 142 10.97 -13.21 6.14
CA SER A 142 10.02 -12.33 6.84
C SER A 142 9.99 -10.91 6.27
N TYR A 143 10.23 -10.74 4.97
CA TYR A 143 10.09 -9.45 4.29
C TYR A 143 8.61 -9.16 3.99
N SER A 144 8.22 -7.89 4.14
CA SER A 144 6.90 -7.42 3.71
C SER A 144 6.77 -7.51 2.19
N PRO A 145 5.55 -7.60 1.65
CA PRO A 145 5.30 -7.57 0.20
C PRO A 145 5.90 -6.33 -0.47
N GLN A 146 5.80 -5.16 0.19
CA GLN A 146 6.45 -3.93 -0.26
C GLN A 146 7.98 -4.10 -0.36
N LYS A 147 8.62 -4.67 0.66
CA LYS A 147 10.08 -4.87 0.62
C LYS A 147 10.49 -5.86 -0.47
N ILE A 148 9.69 -6.89 -0.70
CA ILE A 148 9.91 -7.85 -1.79
C ILE A 148 9.81 -7.15 -3.15
N ASN A 149 8.80 -6.31 -3.36
CA ASN A 149 8.65 -5.53 -4.60
C ASN A 149 9.84 -4.60 -4.83
N GLU A 150 10.32 -3.90 -3.79
CA GLU A 150 11.53 -3.05 -3.88
C GLU A 150 12.76 -3.85 -4.34
N LEU A 151 13.00 -5.02 -3.74
CA LEU A 151 14.15 -5.85 -4.09
C LEU A 151 14.01 -6.41 -5.52
N LEU A 152 12.81 -6.82 -5.93
CA LEU A 152 12.55 -7.25 -7.31
C LEU A 152 12.82 -6.11 -8.30
N ALA A 153 12.35 -4.90 -8.01
CA ALA A 153 12.55 -3.73 -8.86
C ALA A 153 14.02 -3.30 -8.95
N GLN A 154 14.79 -3.49 -7.87
CA GLN A 154 16.23 -3.20 -7.84
C GLN A 154 17.06 -4.17 -8.68
N ASN A 155 16.64 -5.44 -8.77
CA ASN A 155 17.43 -6.48 -9.42
C ASN A 155 16.88 -6.93 -10.78
N THR A 156 15.69 -6.48 -11.18
CA THR A 156 15.01 -6.89 -12.42
C THR A 156 14.25 -5.73 -13.08
N SER A 157 13.57 -6.04 -14.20
CA SER A 157 12.62 -5.12 -14.84
C SER A 157 11.24 -5.06 -14.15
N PHE A 158 11.02 -5.80 -13.06
CA PHE A 158 9.77 -5.77 -12.30
C PHE A 158 9.45 -4.36 -11.82
N ARG A 159 8.22 -3.92 -12.04
CA ARG A 159 7.66 -2.65 -11.55
C ARG A 159 6.25 -2.87 -11.04
N THR A 160 5.80 -1.97 -10.17
CA THR A 160 4.43 -1.79 -9.72
C THR A 160 3.94 -0.41 -10.14
N MET A 161 2.64 -0.13 -9.99
CA MET A 161 2.10 1.22 -10.25
C MET A 161 2.83 2.31 -9.44
N GLN A 162 3.27 2.02 -8.21
CA GLN A 162 4.00 2.98 -7.38
C GLN A 162 5.28 3.53 -8.04
N ASP A 163 5.96 2.73 -8.86
CA ASP A 163 7.19 3.14 -9.55
C ASP A 163 6.96 4.24 -10.60
N PHE A 164 5.70 4.46 -11.00
CA PHE A 164 5.28 5.46 -11.98
C PHE A 164 4.71 6.74 -11.33
N GLY A 165 4.79 6.83 -9.99
CA GLY A 165 4.50 8.04 -9.23
C GLY A 165 3.01 8.34 -9.11
N ILE A 166 2.34 7.75 -8.12
CA ILE A 166 0.97 8.10 -7.75
C ILE A 166 0.96 9.51 -7.15
N GLN A 167 0.17 10.42 -7.72
CA GLN A 167 -0.05 11.78 -7.21
C GLN A 167 -1.30 11.87 -6.34
N ALA A 168 -2.35 11.13 -6.71
CA ALA A 168 -3.65 11.19 -6.05
C ALA A 168 -4.52 10.00 -6.46
N THR A 169 -5.61 9.80 -5.73
CA THR A 169 -6.73 8.95 -6.16
C THR A 169 -7.89 9.79 -6.65
N ASN A 170 -8.68 9.24 -7.57
CA ASN A 170 -9.93 9.84 -8.01
C ASN A 170 -10.98 8.75 -8.27
N LEU A 171 -12.21 9.01 -7.81
CA LEU A 171 -13.34 8.09 -7.98
C LEU A 171 -14.30 8.64 -9.04
N PHE A 172 -14.70 7.83 -10.02
CA PHE A 172 -15.68 8.25 -11.02
C PHE A 172 -17.05 7.67 -10.67
N LEU A 173 -18.02 8.55 -10.46
CA LEU A 173 -19.41 8.19 -10.18
C LEU A 173 -20.32 8.71 -11.30
N TYR A 174 -21.28 7.88 -11.74
CA TYR A 174 -22.11 8.12 -12.92
C TYR A 174 -23.54 8.47 -12.55
N TYR A 175 -24.06 9.55 -13.15
CA TYR A 175 -25.36 10.15 -12.83
C TYR A 175 -26.23 10.36 -14.06
N GLN A 176 -27.54 10.17 -13.92
CA GLN A 176 -28.53 10.60 -14.93
C GLN A 176 -28.68 12.12 -14.91
N ASN A 177 -28.61 12.74 -13.73
CA ASN A 177 -28.71 14.17 -13.53
C ASN A 177 -27.41 14.72 -12.92
N LEU A 178 -26.44 14.99 -13.78
CA LEU A 178 -25.12 15.50 -13.39
C LEU A 178 -25.21 16.83 -12.64
N ASP A 179 -26.12 17.73 -13.02
CA ASP A 179 -26.28 19.03 -12.35
C ASP A 179 -26.79 18.87 -10.91
N ALA A 180 -27.76 17.98 -10.67
CA ALA A 180 -28.26 17.70 -9.33
C ALA A 180 -27.19 17.04 -8.44
N ALA A 181 -26.40 16.12 -9.00
CA ALA A 181 -25.25 15.55 -8.29
C ALA A 181 -24.22 16.64 -7.96
N THR A 182 -23.87 17.49 -8.93
CA THR A 182 -22.93 18.59 -8.74
C THR A 182 -23.40 19.55 -7.65
N GLU A 183 -24.68 19.93 -7.63
CA GLU A 183 -25.25 20.77 -6.58
C GLU A 183 -25.19 20.09 -5.21
N PHE A 184 -25.51 18.80 -5.11
CA PHE A 184 -25.40 18.05 -3.87
C PHE A 184 -23.96 18.07 -3.33
N TYR A 185 -22.99 17.68 -4.15
CA TYR A 185 -21.60 17.57 -3.71
C TYR A 185 -20.95 18.94 -3.43
N THR A 186 -21.29 19.99 -4.18
CA THR A 186 -20.70 21.33 -3.99
C THR A 186 -21.42 22.20 -2.96
N LYS A 187 -22.76 22.12 -2.85
CA LYS A 187 -23.53 22.98 -1.91
C LYS A 187 -23.92 22.28 -0.62
N THR A 188 -24.14 20.97 -0.65
CA THR A 188 -24.53 20.18 0.55
C THR A 188 -23.31 19.56 1.20
N LEU A 189 -22.37 19.01 0.43
CA LEU A 189 -21.12 18.48 1.01
C LEU A 189 -19.96 19.49 0.96
N GLY A 190 -20.10 20.58 0.21
CA GLY A 190 -19.13 21.68 0.24
C GLY A 190 -17.82 21.41 -0.50
N PHE A 191 -17.77 20.37 -1.34
CA PHE A 191 -16.57 20.08 -2.13
C PHE A 191 -16.32 21.18 -3.17
N GLU A 192 -15.06 21.53 -3.35
CA GLU A 192 -14.64 22.55 -4.32
C GLU A 192 -14.67 21.98 -5.74
N LEU A 193 -15.31 22.69 -6.66
CA LEU A 193 -15.29 22.37 -8.09
C LEU A 193 -13.97 22.87 -8.70
N LEU A 194 -13.14 21.92 -9.13
CA LEU A 194 -11.80 22.21 -9.67
C LEU A 194 -11.78 22.36 -11.19
N ALA A 195 -12.61 21.57 -11.87
CA ALA A 195 -12.71 21.57 -13.33
C ALA A 195 -14.11 21.17 -13.79
N ASP A 196 -14.55 21.77 -14.88
CA ASP A 196 -15.83 21.50 -15.53
C ASP A 196 -15.62 21.19 -17.02
N TYR A 197 -15.75 19.93 -17.40
CA TYR A 197 -15.62 19.48 -18.78
C TYR A 197 -16.96 19.30 -19.48
N SER A 198 -18.02 19.95 -19.00
CA SER A 198 -19.43 19.79 -19.40
C SER A 198 -20.02 18.41 -19.12
N MET A 199 -19.39 17.32 -19.60
CA MET A 199 -19.81 15.93 -19.37
C MET A 199 -19.24 15.30 -18.09
N ALA A 200 -18.27 15.96 -17.47
CA ALA A 200 -17.69 15.55 -16.21
C ALA A 200 -17.31 16.76 -15.34
N LYS A 201 -17.39 16.61 -14.02
CA LYS A 201 -16.99 17.62 -13.02
C LYS A 201 -15.96 17.00 -12.08
N ILE A 202 -14.86 17.70 -11.84
CA ILE A 202 -13.81 17.24 -10.91
C ILE A 202 -13.94 18.03 -9.61
N LEU A 203 -14.11 17.32 -8.50
CA LEU A 203 -14.28 17.88 -7.17
C LEU A 203 -13.13 17.50 -6.26
N ARG A 204 -12.69 18.44 -5.42
CA ARG A 204 -11.73 18.18 -4.35
C ARG A 204 -12.42 17.58 -3.14
N LEU A 205 -12.05 16.37 -2.75
CA LEU A 205 -12.52 15.77 -1.50
C LEU A 205 -11.56 16.10 -0.35
N THR A 206 -10.26 15.86 -0.56
CA THR A 206 -9.19 16.04 0.43
C THR A 206 -7.92 16.55 -0.26
N SER A 207 -6.74 16.45 0.38
CA SER A 207 -5.50 16.99 -0.18
C SER A 207 -5.09 16.34 -1.50
N ASP A 208 -5.27 15.03 -1.63
CA ASP A 208 -4.88 14.24 -2.81
C ASP A 208 -5.88 13.11 -3.11
N SER A 209 -7.16 13.36 -2.83
CA SER A 209 -8.29 12.54 -3.27
C SER A 209 -9.38 13.41 -3.90
N TYR A 210 -9.87 12.97 -5.05
CA TYR A 210 -10.83 13.69 -5.87
C TYR A 210 -12.04 12.84 -6.24
N LEU A 211 -13.14 13.49 -6.60
CA LEU A 211 -14.34 12.86 -7.10
C LEU A 211 -14.66 13.41 -8.48
N ILE A 212 -14.87 12.51 -9.45
CA ILE A 212 -15.28 12.86 -10.79
C ILE A 212 -16.73 12.43 -10.98
N LEU A 213 -17.61 13.42 -11.11
CA LEU A 213 -19.00 13.19 -11.44
C LEU A 213 -19.13 13.13 -12.95
N VAL A 214 -19.75 12.08 -13.49
CA VAL A 214 -19.85 11.86 -14.94
C VAL A 214 -21.32 11.77 -15.37
N ASP A 215 -21.65 12.40 -16.49
CA ASP A 215 -22.91 12.17 -17.20
C ASP A 215 -22.96 10.71 -17.71
N ALA A 216 -23.84 9.90 -17.14
CA ALA A 216 -23.99 8.49 -17.48
C ALA A 216 -24.43 8.24 -18.94
N ALA A 217 -24.94 9.26 -19.64
CA ALA A 217 -25.24 9.17 -21.07
C ALA A 217 -23.99 9.30 -21.96
N LYS A 218 -22.86 9.73 -21.39
CA LYS A 218 -21.58 9.98 -22.10
C LYS A 218 -20.42 9.15 -21.55
N GLY A 219 -20.55 8.61 -20.33
CA GLY A 219 -19.53 7.85 -19.64
C GLY A 219 -19.39 6.38 -20.05
N MET A 220 -18.52 5.65 -19.34
CA MET A 220 -18.29 4.22 -19.55
C MET A 220 -19.36 3.32 -18.90
N HIS A 221 -20.07 3.86 -17.91
CA HIS A 221 -21.10 3.17 -17.17
C HIS A 221 -22.45 3.87 -17.31
N THR A 222 -23.51 3.07 -17.27
CA THR A 222 -24.89 3.55 -17.24
C THR A 222 -25.37 3.72 -15.80
N ALA A 223 -26.27 4.67 -15.57
CA ALA A 223 -26.79 4.92 -14.22
C ALA A 223 -27.70 3.80 -13.66
N GLN A 224 -28.06 2.82 -14.49
CA GLN A 224 -28.83 1.63 -14.10
C GLN A 224 -27.93 0.49 -13.60
N GLU A 225 -26.62 0.60 -13.81
CA GLU A 225 -25.69 -0.39 -13.26
C GLU A 225 -25.67 -0.35 -11.73
N PRO A 226 -25.43 -1.50 -11.08
CA PRO A 226 -25.28 -1.53 -9.63
C PRO A 226 -24.15 -0.60 -9.17
N LYS A 227 -24.47 0.25 -8.20
CA LYS A 227 -23.51 1.16 -7.55
C LYS A 227 -22.69 0.41 -6.48
N THR A 228 -22.02 -0.67 -6.89
CA THR A 228 -21.27 -1.58 -6.01
C THR A 228 -19.96 -0.94 -5.57
N VAL A 229 -20.07 0.18 -4.84
CA VAL A 229 -18.98 0.95 -4.24
C VAL A 229 -19.58 1.79 -3.10
N ALA A 230 -18.81 2.01 -2.05
CA ALA A 230 -19.10 3.05 -1.07
C ALA A 230 -17.91 4.01 -0.98
N LEU A 231 -18.20 5.29 -0.80
CA LEU A 231 -17.19 6.32 -0.55
C LEU A 231 -17.27 6.72 0.91
N ALA A 232 -16.25 6.35 1.68
CA ALA A 232 -16.07 6.86 3.03
C ALA A 232 -15.35 8.21 3.02
N LEU A 233 -15.91 9.16 3.76
CA LEU A 233 -15.46 10.52 3.96
C LEU A 233 -15.06 10.65 5.44
N LEU A 234 -13.76 10.75 5.69
CA LEU A 234 -13.19 10.73 7.04
C LEU A 234 -13.19 12.14 7.63
N THR A 235 -13.72 12.27 8.84
CA THR A 235 -13.91 13.56 9.52
C THR A 235 -13.73 13.41 11.02
N ASP A 236 -13.29 14.48 11.70
CA ASP A 236 -13.29 14.56 13.16
C ASP A 236 -14.56 15.24 13.71
N GLN A 237 -15.48 15.66 12.82
CA GLN A 237 -16.73 16.36 13.15
C GLN A 237 -17.97 15.50 12.85
N LEU A 238 -17.90 14.21 13.18
CA LEU A 238 -18.89 13.22 12.75
C LEU A 238 -20.31 13.50 13.27
N GLU A 239 -20.44 13.91 14.53
CA GLU A 239 -21.74 14.21 15.14
C GLU A 239 -22.38 15.46 14.49
N GLU A 240 -21.58 16.47 14.18
CA GLU A 240 -22.01 17.70 13.52
C GLU A 240 -22.43 17.45 12.08
N TRP A 241 -21.67 16.64 11.33
CA TRP A 241 -22.05 16.19 9.99
C TRP A 241 -23.38 15.45 10.00
N TYR A 242 -23.57 14.53 10.93
CA TYR A 242 -24.82 13.78 11.08
C TYR A 242 -26.02 14.71 11.30
N LYS A 243 -25.94 15.62 12.28
CA LYS A 243 -27.00 16.60 12.56
C LYS A 243 -27.28 17.52 11.37
N TYR A 244 -26.23 17.97 10.71
CA TYR A 244 -26.34 18.84 9.55
C TYR A 244 -27.08 18.14 8.39
N LEU A 245 -26.69 16.91 8.03
CA LEU A 245 -27.33 16.17 6.94
C LEU A 245 -28.79 15.82 7.26
N GLN A 246 -29.11 15.53 8.52
CA GLN A 246 -30.50 15.41 8.98
C GLN A 246 -31.29 16.70 8.78
N SER A 247 -30.71 17.86 9.13
CA SER A 247 -31.36 19.17 8.94
C SER A 247 -31.63 19.50 7.46
N LYS A 248 -30.84 18.92 6.54
CA LYS A 248 -31.02 19.00 5.09
C LYS A 248 -31.96 17.93 4.53
N ASN A 249 -32.52 17.08 5.38
CA ASN A 249 -33.35 15.93 5.00
C ASN A 249 -32.65 14.96 4.03
N ILE A 250 -31.32 14.82 4.16
CA ILE A 250 -30.58 13.81 3.40
C ILE A 250 -30.92 12.42 3.93
N LYS A 251 -31.08 11.46 3.02
CA LYS A 251 -31.48 10.09 3.38
C LYS A 251 -30.34 9.36 4.08
N ILE A 252 -30.57 8.95 5.33
CA ILE A 252 -29.65 8.12 6.11
C ILE A 252 -30.07 6.65 5.97
N LYS A 253 -29.14 5.79 5.51
CA LYS A 253 -29.32 4.33 5.39
C LYS A 253 -28.95 3.62 6.68
N TYR A 254 -27.80 3.95 7.24
CA TYR A 254 -27.31 3.42 8.51
C TYR A 254 -27.07 4.58 9.47
N ASP A 255 -27.65 4.45 10.65
CA ASP A 255 -27.78 5.55 11.60
C ASP A 255 -26.52 5.71 12.49
N TYR A 256 -26.26 6.92 12.95
CA TYR A 256 -25.12 7.22 13.82
C TYR A 256 -25.33 6.59 15.20
N LYS A 257 -24.54 5.56 15.50
CA LYS A 257 -24.61 4.80 16.75
C LYS A 257 -23.20 4.60 17.31
N PRO A 258 -22.61 5.64 17.90
CA PRO A 258 -21.24 5.58 18.37
C PRO A 258 -21.08 4.47 19.41
N LYS A 259 -19.96 3.73 19.32
CA LYS A 259 -19.67 2.60 20.19
C LYS A 259 -18.36 2.80 20.93
N GLU A 260 -18.41 2.66 22.25
CA GLU A 260 -17.21 2.65 23.09
C GLU A 260 -16.34 1.42 22.76
N GLY A 261 -15.04 1.64 22.59
CA GLY A 261 -14.07 0.60 22.23
C GLY A 261 -14.17 0.05 20.80
N GLY A 262 -15.02 0.62 19.94
CA GLY A 262 -15.07 0.28 18.51
C GLY A 262 -13.86 0.83 17.73
N ALA A 263 -13.54 0.19 16.60
CA ALA A 263 -12.46 0.62 15.71
C ALA A 263 -12.76 1.96 15.00
N HIS A 264 -14.02 2.22 14.72
CA HIS A 264 -14.50 3.47 14.13
C HIS A 264 -15.95 3.70 14.61
N ASP A 265 -16.39 4.95 14.50
CA ASP A 265 -17.82 5.28 14.46
C ASP A 265 -18.16 5.82 13.08
N GLY A 266 -19.40 5.66 12.66
CA GLY A 266 -19.87 6.23 11.42
C GLY A 266 -21.37 6.17 11.24
N PHE A 267 -21.82 6.78 10.15
CA PHE A 267 -23.17 6.64 9.61
C PHE A 267 -23.10 6.67 8.08
N VAL A 268 -24.16 6.22 7.42
CA VAL A 268 -24.19 6.14 5.95
C VAL A 268 -25.34 6.96 5.41
N ALA A 269 -24.99 7.99 4.64
CA ALA A 269 -25.92 8.76 3.82
C ALA A 269 -26.03 8.17 2.41
N ILE A 270 -27.11 8.48 1.73
CA ILE A 270 -27.32 8.14 0.32
C ILE A 270 -27.34 9.45 -0.46
N ASP A 271 -26.55 9.50 -1.53
CA ASP A 271 -26.51 10.63 -2.44
C ASP A 271 -27.80 10.73 -3.30
N PRO A 272 -27.93 11.70 -4.22
CA PRO A 272 -29.15 11.88 -5.02
C PRO A 272 -29.56 10.68 -5.88
N GLU A 273 -28.63 9.79 -6.27
CA GLU A 273 -28.92 8.69 -7.18
C GLU A 273 -28.64 7.29 -6.61
N GLY A 274 -28.24 7.18 -5.34
CA GLY A 274 -28.14 5.91 -4.64
C GLY A 274 -26.72 5.43 -4.30
N TYR A 275 -25.66 6.22 -4.55
CA TYR A 275 -24.33 5.89 -4.05
C TYR A 275 -24.30 6.02 -2.52
N LEU A 276 -23.57 5.11 -1.87
CA LEU A 276 -23.42 5.14 -0.42
C LEU A 276 -22.24 6.02 -0.04
N LEU A 277 -22.49 6.97 0.85
CA LEU A 277 -21.50 7.85 1.43
C LEU A 277 -21.38 7.54 2.91
N GLU A 278 -20.25 6.96 3.32
CA GLU A 278 -19.97 6.72 4.73
C GLU A 278 -19.29 7.95 5.31
N PHE A 279 -19.74 8.39 6.47
CA PHE A 279 -19.09 9.43 7.24
C PHE A 279 -18.49 8.71 8.44
N GLU A 280 -17.17 8.79 8.60
CA GLU A 280 -16.47 7.94 9.55
C GLU A 280 -15.40 8.70 10.34
N THR A 281 -15.23 8.30 11.60
CA THR A 281 -14.09 8.66 12.44
C THR A 281 -13.45 7.38 12.95
N PHE A 282 -12.17 7.18 12.64
CA PHE A 282 -11.40 6.05 13.12
C PHE A 282 -10.82 6.34 14.50
N LYS A 283 -10.75 5.32 15.35
CA LYS A 283 -10.33 5.41 16.76
C LYS A 283 -9.13 4.53 17.04
N GLN A 284 -8.47 4.78 18.17
CA GLN A 284 -7.39 3.92 18.64
C GLN A 284 -7.93 2.51 18.88
N HIS A 285 -7.44 1.56 18.09
CA HIS A 285 -7.85 0.16 18.09
C HIS A 285 -6.73 -0.67 17.45
N PRO A 286 -6.54 -1.96 17.81
CA PRO A 286 -5.53 -2.81 17.19
C PRO A 286 -5.56 -2.83 15.65
N GLU A 287 -6.75 -2.73 15.07
CA GLU A 287 -6.95 -2.67 13.60
C GLU A 287 -6.36 -1.40 12.94
N ASN A 288 -6.17 -0.32 13.71
CA ASN A 288 -5.83 1.01 13.19
C ASN A 288 -4.44 1.49 13.61
N GLU A 289 -3.60 0.62 14.18
CA GLU A 289 -2.27 1.00 14.70
C GLU A 289 -1.36 1.57 13.62
N LEU A 290 -1.48 1.08 12.38
CA LEU A 290 -0.77 1.62 11.23
C LEU A 290 -1.55 2.75 10.53
N PHE A 291 -2.88 2.80 10.69
CA PHE A 291 -3.75 3.74 9.98
C PHE A 291 -3.81 5.12 10.63
N LEU A 292 -4.05 5.21 11.95
CA LEU A 292 -4.17 6.49 12.65
C LEU A 292 -2.94 7.39 12.49
N PRO A 293 -1.68 6.88 12.54
CA PRO A 293 -0.52 7.72 12.29
C PRO A 293 -0.46 8.30 10.87
N GLN A 294 -1.14 7.70 9.89
CA GLN A 294 -1.28 8.31 8.55
C GLN A 294 -2.34 9.40 8.55
N LEU A 295 -3.49 9.15 9.19
CA LEU A 295 -4.57 10.14 9.30
C LEU A 295 -4.12 11.40 10.07
N SER A 296 -3.24 11.27 11.06
CA SER A 296 -2.72 12.44 11.80
C SER A 296 -1.81 13.35 10.98
N LYS A 297 -1.38 12.94 9.77
CA LYS A 297 -0.48 13.73 8.91
C LYS A 297 -1.23 14.57 7.88
N VAL A 298 -2.53 14.32 7.69
CA VAL A 298 -3.34 15.00 6.68
C VAL A 298 -4.20 16.08 7.34
N ASN A 299 -4.43 17.16 6.60
CA ASN A 299 -5.25 18.28 7.08
C ASN A 299 -6.71 18.07 6.70
N THR A 300 -7.61 18.51 7.58
CA THR A 300 -9.04 18.63 7.25
C THR A 300 -9.23 19.74 6.21
N ILE A 301 -9.80 19.39 5.07
CA ILE A 301 -10.19 20.32 4.02
C ILE A 301 -11.64 20.75 4.25
N THR A 302 -11.83 22.06 4.40
CA THR A 302 -13.15 22.69 4.53
C THR A 302 -13.52 23.41 3.23
N PRO A 303 -14.81 23.73 3.02
CA PRO A 303 -15.23 24.48 1.83
C PRO A 303 -14.52 25.85 1.74
N PRO A 304 -14.08 26.29 0.54
CA PRO A 304 -13.46 27.59 0.37
C PRO A 304 -14.37 28.73 0.86
N PRO A 305 -13.85 29.79 1.50
CA PRO A 305 -14.67 30.89 2.03
C PRO A 305 -15.50 31.63 0.96
N SER A 306 -15.04 31.60 -0.30
CA SER A 306 -15.74 32.19 -1.44
C SER A 306 -16.83 31.29 -2.03
N GLN A 307 -16.89 30.01 -1.64
CA GLN A 307 -17.84 29.05 -2.19
C GLN A 307 -19.23 29.25 -1.60
N ASN A 308 -20.25 29.28 -2.47
CA ASN A 308 -21.63 29.26 -2.04
C ASN A 308 -22.02 27.84 -1.61
N THR A 309 -21.84 27.54 -0.32
CA THR A 309 -22.18 26.27 0.30
C THR A 309 -23.15 26.47 1.47
N THR A 310 -23.84 25.41 1.85
CA THR A 310 -24.68 25.39 3.06
C THR A 310 -24.03 24.64 4.22
N VAL A 311 -22.80 24.16 4.04
CA VAL A 311 -22.02 23.46 5.07
C VAL A 311 -21.68 24.42 6.22
N PRO A 312 -21.92 24.05 7.49
CA PRO A 312 -21.52 24.84 8.65
C PRO A 312 -20.00 25.07 8.70
N GLU A 313 -19.61 26.23 9.20
CA GLU A 313 -18.20 26.60 9.39
C GLU A 313 -17.45 25.54 10.23
N GLY A 314 -16.27 25.13 9.77
CA GLY A 314 -15.41 24.17 10.46
C GLY A 314 -15.67 22.70 10.11
N LEU A 315 -16.75 22.35 9.39
CA LEU A 315 -16.94 20.99 8.89
C LEU A 315 -16.11 20.73 7.65
N GLY A 316 -15.38 19.62 7.65
CA GLY A 316 -14.59 19.18 6.52
C GLY A 316 -14.22 17.70 6.61
N PHE A 317 -13.34 17.29 5.71
CA PHE A 317 -12.84 15.92 5.62
C PHE A 317 -11.31 15.89 5.51
N ASN A 318 -10.67 14.91 6.14
CA ASN A 318 -9.22 14.77 6.16
C ASN A 318 -8.71 13.67 5.22
N ALA A 319 -9.50 12.62 4.98
CA ALA A 319 -9.16 11.50 4.11
C ALA A 319 -10.41 10.83 3.51
N THR A 320 -10.19 9.91 2.58
CA THR A 320 -11.25 9.13 1.92
C THR A 320 -10.88 7.66 1.82
N ILE A 321 -11.86 6.77 1.90
CA ILE A 321 -11.68 5.34 1.57
C ILE A 321 -12.69 4.98 0.48
N THR A 322 -12.22 4.42 -0.63
CA THR A 322 -13.09 3.83 -1.65
C THR A 322 -13.26 2.34 -1.33
N TRP A 323 -14.44 1.94 -0.87
CA TRP A 323 -14.76 0.55 -0.53
C TRP A 323 -15.26 -0.23 -1.75
N LEU A 324 -14.57 -1.33 -2.05
CA LEU A 324 -14.80 -2.21 -3.19
C LEU A 324 -15.11 -3.63 -2.69
N TYR A 325 -16.02 -4.33 -3.35
CA TYR A 325 -16.64 -5.56 -2.85
C TYR A 325 -16.31 -6.77 -3.72
N TYR A 326 -15.66 -7.77 -3.12
CA TYR A 326 -15.03 -8.88 -3.82
C TYR A 326 -15.48 -10.25 -3.29
N LYS A 327 -15.37 -11.27 -4.15
CA LYS A 327 -15.57 -12.68 -3.77
C LYS A 327 -14.29 -13.31 -3.25
N ASP A 328 -13.14 -12.95 -3.83
CA ASP A 328 -11.82 -13.53 -3.55
C ASP A 328 -10.87 -12.45 -3.00
N ILE A 329 -11.00 -12.18 -1.71
CA ILE A 329 -10.13 -11.22 -1.01
C ILE A 329 -8.64 -11.60 -1.16
N PRO A 330 -8.19 -12.85 -0.95
CA PRO A 330 -6.78 -13.20 -1.16
C PRO A 330 -6.23 -12.89 -2.57
N ALA A 331 -7.02 -13.12 -3.63
CA ALA A 331 -6.60 -12.76 -4.99
C ALA A 331 -6.45 -11.24 -5.15
N MET A 332 -7.37 -10.47 -4.55
CA MET A 332 -7.32 -9.01 -4.59
C MET A 332 -6.20 -8.42 -3.75
N GLU A 333 -5.90 -9.01 -2.59
CA GLU A 333 -4.72 -8.64 -1.80
C GLU A 333 -3.44 -8.75 -2.63
N LYS A 334 -3.30 -9.86 -3.38
CA LYS A 334 -2.16 -10.06 -4.29
C LYS A 334 -2.12 -8.99 -5.37
N PHE A 335 -3.27 -8.65 -5.98
CA PHE A 335 -3.34 -7.61 -7.00
C PHE A 335 -2.92 -6.23 -6.45
N TYR A 336 -3.53 -5.78 -5.36
CA TYR A 336 -3.22 -4.46 -4.79
C TYR A 336 -1.79 -4.36 -4.25
N GLN A 337 -1.23 -5.44 -3.68
CA GLN A 337 0.12 -5.43 -3.12
C GLN A 337 1.21 -5.70 -4.15
N GLU A 338 1.00 -6.61 -5.09
CA GLU A 338 2.06 -7.08 -6.00
C GLU A 338 1.99 -6.47 -7.39
N VAL A 339 0.81 -6.01 -7.83
CA VAL A 339 0.63 -5.36 -9.14
C VAL A 339 0.59 -3.84 -8.98
N LEU A 340 -0.28 -3.33 -8.09
CA LEU A 340 -0.35 -1.89 -7.83
C LEU A 340 0.73 -1.41 -6.84
N GLY A 341 1.22 -2.30 -5.97
CA GLY A 341 2.29 -1.98 -5.03
C GLY A 341 1.83 -1.31 -3.74
N LEU A 342 0.52 -1.21 -3.49
CA LEU A 342 -0.01 -0.43 -2.37
C LEU A 342 0.26 -1.10 -1.00
N PRO A 343 0.71 -0.36 0.02
CA PRO A 343 0.92 -0.90 1.35
C PRO A 343 -0.42 -1.11 2.07
N LEU A 344 -0.55 -2.26 2.73
CA LEU A 344 -1.65 -2.56 3.65
C LEU A 344 -1.45 -1.80 4.97
N ILE A 345 -2.42 -0.97 5.34
CA ILE A 345 -2.35 -0.12 6.54
C ILE A 345 -3.43 -0.43 7.59
N ALA A 346 -4.41 -1.28 7.26
CA ALA A 346 -5.33 -1.88 8.23
C ALA A 346 -5.86 -3.22 7.70
N ASP A 347 -5.99 -4.22 8.58
CA ASP A 347 -6.51 -5.55 8.26
C ASP A 347 -7.51 -6.01 9.32
N GLN A 348 -8.76 -6.20 8.90
CA GLN A 348 -9.87 -6.69 9.73
C GLN A 348 -10.25 -8.14 9.38
N GLY A 349 -9.44 -8.82 8.58
CA GLY A 349 -9.68 -10.14 8.00
C GLY A 349 -10.61 -10.08 6.78
N TRP A 350 -11.83 -9.59 6.96
CA TRP A 350 -12.85 -9.50 5.89
C TRP A 350 -12.88 -8.13 5.19
N ALA A 351 -12.19 -7.14 5.76
CA ALA A 351 -11.99 -5.84 5.16
C ALA A 351 -10.53 -5.43 5.31
N LYS A 352 -9.97 -4.77 4.29
CA LYS A 352 -8.55 -4.39 4.22
C LYS A 352 -8.42 -3.00 3.64
N ILE A 353 -7.52 -2.19 4.18
CA ILE A 353 -7.30 -0.82 3.72
C ILE A 353 -5.87 -0.68 3.21
N TYR A 354 -5.77 -0.22 1.96
CA TYR A 354 -4.51 0.06 1.27
C TYR A 354 -4.33 1.55 1.09
N GLN A 355 -3.12 2.05 1.37
CA GLN A 355 -2.79 3.45 1.13
C GLN A 355 -2.41 3.67 -0.33
N ALA A 356 -3.19 4.48 -1.05
CA ALA A 356 -2.92 4.83 -2.44
C ALA A 356 -2.23 6.20 -2.57
N SER A 357 -2.67 7.18 -1.78
CA SER A 357 -2.06 8.50 -1.62
C SER A 357 -2.03 8.88 -0.12
N ALA A 358 -1.64 10.12 0.24
CA ALA A 358 -1.57 10.51 1.64
C ALA A 358 -2.96 10.54 2.31
N SER A 359 -3.99 10.99 1.58
CA SER A 359 -5.37 11.12 2.05
C SER A 359 -6.38 10.23 1.29
N GLY A 360 -5.93 9.48 0.28
CA GLY A 360 -6.74 8.54 -0.50
C GLY A 360 -6.39 7.09 -0.22
N TYR A 361 -7.39 6.30 0.18
CA TYR A 361 -7.24 4.89 0.53
C TYR A 361 -8.21 4.02 -0.29
N ILE A 362 -7.79 2.78 -0.56
CA ILE A 362 -8.64 1.78 -1.22
C ILE A 362 -8.96 0.67 -0.22
N GLY A 363 -10.24 0.42 -0.04
CA GLY A 363 -10.77 -0.60 0.84
C GLY A 363 -11.25 -1.83 0.08
N LEU A 364 -10.80 -3.02 0.46
CA LEU A 364 -11.31 -4.28 -0.07
C LEU A 364 -12.23 -4.91 0.96
N VAL A 365 -13.42 -5.36 0.54
CA VAL A 365 -14.43 -5.91 1.44
C VAL A 365 -14.96 -7.23 0.90
N ASP A 366 -15.04 -8.25 1.75
CA ASP A 366 -15.76 -9.49 1.45
C ASP A 366 -17.25 -9.15 1.23
N GLU A 367 -17.73 -9.38 0.01
CA GLU A 367 -19.09 -9.06 -0.43
C GLU A 367 -20.19 -9.71 0.43
N ARG A 368 -19.87 -10.80 1.13
CA ARG A 368 -20.81 -11.50 2.02
C ARG A 368 -21.03 -10.80 3.35
N ARG A 369 -20.19 -9.80 3.65
CA ARG A 369 -20.20 -9.07 4.93
C ARG A 369 -20.39 -7.57 4.75
N GLY A 370 -19.95 -7.03 3.62
CA GLY A 370 -20.08 -5.61 3.28
C GLY A 370 -21.51 -5.16 2.99
N MET A 371 -21.64 -3.86 2.69
CA MET A 371 -22.94 -3.24 2.37
C MET A 371 -23.45 -3.54 0.95
N HIS A 372 -22.59 -4.06 0.09
CA HIS A 372 -22.94 -4.48 -1.27
C HIS A 372 -22.50 -5.92 -1.50
N SER A 373 -23.37 -6.68 -2.16
CA SER A 373 -23.01 -7.97 -2.76
C SER A 373 -22.25 -7.75 -4.07
N TYR A 374 -21.49 -8.75 -4.48
CA TYR A 374 -20.77 -8.71 -5.75
C TYR A 374 -21.73 -8.54 -6.94
N THR A 375 -21.30 -7.76 -7.94
CA THR A 375 -21.96 -7.65 -9.25
C THR A 375 -20.94 -7.63 -10.40
N GLU A 376 -21.31 -8.19 -11.55
CA GLU A 376 -20.45 -8.17 -12.74
C GLU A 376 -20.29 -6.74 -13.28
N LYS A 377 -21.40 -6.01 -13.39
CA LYS A 377 -21.42 -4.58 -13.72
C LYS A 377 -21.39 -3.74 -12.46
N LYS A 378 -20.62 -2.66 -12.49
CA LYS A 378 -20.40 -1.78 -11.33
C LYS A 378 -20.31 -0.35 -11.88
N ALA A 379 -21.17 0.55 -11.43
CA ALA A 379 -21.25 1.92 -11.93
C ALA A 379 -20.12 2.80 -11.37
N VAL A 380 -18.84 2.44 -11.58
CA VAL A 380 -17.71 3.13 -10.97
C VAL A 380 -16.40 2.84 -11.73
N ASN A 381 -15.59 3.89 -11.93
CA ASN A 381 -14.16 3.72 -12.20
C ASN A 381 -13.36 4.11 -10.95
N VAL A 382 -12.42 3.25 -10.58
CA VAL A 382 -11.44 3.50 -9.51
C VAL A 382 -10.17 3.98 -10.18
N SER A 383 -9.78 5.23 -9.93
CA SER A 383 -8.71 5.87 -10.67
C SER A 383 -7.55 6.36 -9.81
N PHE A 384 -6.39 6.42 -10.47
CA PHE A 384 -5.13 6.91 -9.93
C PHE A 384 -4.53 7.93 -10.90
N ILE A 385 -4.18 9.09 -10.36
CA ILE A 385 -3.48 10.14 -11.11
C ILE A 385 -1.98 9.84 -11.03
N LEU A 386 -1.33 9.61 -12.17
CA LEU A 386 0.07 9.22 -12.26
C LEU A 386 0.95 10.30 -12.88
N LYS A 387 2.20 10.39 -12.40
CA LYS A 387 3.24 11.23 -13.01
C LYS A 387 3.69 10.68 -14.36
N ASP A 388 3.84 9.36 -14.48
CA ASP A 388 4.29 8.68 -15.69
C ASP A 388 3.25 7.66 -16.19
N ILE A 389 2.14 8.17 -16.75
CA ILE A 389 1.09 7.32 -17.32
C ILE A 389 1.59 6.49 -18.51
N ASP A 390 2.49 7.03 -19.32
CA ASP A 390 3.02 6.36 -20.51
C ASP A 390 3.90 5.18 -20.15
N GLY A 391 4.81 5.37 -19.19
CA GLY A 391 5.63 4.30 -18.65
C GLY A 391 4.76 3.21 -18.03
N TRP A 392 3.72 3.58 -17.27
CA TRP A 392 2.81 2.60 -16.67
C TRP A 392 2.07 1.79 -17.74
N PHE A 393 1.47 2.48 -18.72
CA PHE A 393 0.79 1.81 -19.84
C PHE A 393 1.71 0.88 -20.61
N GLN A 394 2.92 1.34 -20.96
CA GLN A 394 3.91 0.53 -21.67
C GLN A 394 4.26 -0.72 -20.86
N TYR A 395 4.56 -0.56 -19.56
CA TYR A 395 4.91 -1.67 -18.69
C TYR A 395 3.77 -2.69 -18.55
N VAL A 396 2.52 -2.23 -18.39
CA VAL A 396 1.34 -3.10 -18.33
C VAL A 396 1.14 -3.85 -19.65
N ASN A 397 1.24 -3.16 -20.78
CA ASN A 397 1.05 -3.75 -22.11
C ASN A 397 2.11 -4.82 -22.43
N GLU A 398 3.38 -4.56 -22.08
CA GLU A 398 4.49 -5.50 -22.29
C GLU A 398 4.43 -6.69 -21.32
N SER A 399 4.21 -6.41 -20.04
CA SER A 399 4.28 -7.41 -18.96
C SER A 399 2.97 -8.17 -18.75
N LYS A 400 1.85 -7.67 -19.29
CA LYS A 400 0.50 -8.27 -19.23
C LYS A 400 0.05 -8.62 -17.81
N ILE A 401 0.34 -7.72 -16.87
CA ILE A 401 0.09 -7.92 -15.43
C ILE A 401 -1.40 -7.80 -15.05
N PHE A 402 -2.21 -7.16 -15.89
CA PHE A 402 -3.67 -7.19 -15.85
C PHE A 402 -4.28 -6.94 -17.23
N GLU A 403 -5.59 -7.11 -17.35
CA GLU A 403 -6.33 -6.93 -18.61
C GLU A 403 -6.56 -5.44 -18.89
N LEU A 404 -6.06 -4.97 -20.03
CA LEU A 404 -6.35 -3.63 -20.54
C LEU A 404 -7.68 -3.63 -21.29
N ARG A 405 -8.52 -2.62 -21.03
CA ARG A 405 -9.75 -2.37 -21.79
C ARG A 405 -9.45 -1.81 -23.17
N GLU A 406 -8.42 -0.97 -23.25
CA GLU A 406 -8.03 -0.22 -24.45
C GLU A 406 -6.61 -0.61 -24.91
N ARG A 407 -6.28 -0.33 -26.18
CA ARG A 407 -4.97 -0.68 -26.77
C ARG A 407 -3.98 0.48 -26.83
N GLU A 408 -4.39 1.66 -26.40
CA GLU A 408 -3.58 2.88 -26.39
C GLU A 408 -4.04 3.80 -25.26
N VAL A 409 -3.17 4.73 -24.86
CA VAL A 409 -3.53 5.82 -23.95
C VAL A 409 -4.28 6.88 -24.76
N SER A 410 -5.52 7.16 -24.36
CA SER A 410 -6.34 8.19 -24.98
C SER A 410 -5.92 9.58 -24.55
N THR A 411 -6.09 10.57 -25.44
CA THR A 411 -5.91 11.98 -25.14
C THR A 411 -7.27 12.67 -25.13
N GLY A 412 -7.58 13.33 -24.01
CA GLY A 412 -8.82 14.09 -23.84
C GLY A 412 -8.89 15.31 -24.76
N PRO A 413 -10.08 15.91 -24.92
CA PRO A 413 -10.26 17.13 -25.72
C PRO A 413 -9.27 18.23 -25.32
N GLU A 414 -8.75 18.95 -26.32
CA GLU A 414 -7.79 20.05 -26.15
C GLU A 414 -6.51 19.66 -25.39
N ASN A 415 -6.19 18.36 -25.33
CA ASN A 415 -5.07 17.80 -24.57
C ASN A 415 -5.14 18.07 -23.06
N LYS A 416 -6.35 18.22 -22.49
CA LYS A 416 -6.54 18.49 -21.05
C LYS A 416 -6.00 17.38 -20.15
N TYR A 417 -6.10 16.14 -20.59
CA TYR A 417 -5.67 14.97 -19.85
C TYR A 417 -5.33 13.82 -20.79
N ARG A 418 -4.68 12.80 -20.26
CA ARG A 418 -4.54 11.49 -20.91
C ARG A 418 -4.97 10.41 -19.95
N ALA A 419 -5.60 9.37 -20.48
CA ALA A 419 -6.13 8.29 -19.65
C ALA A 419 -6.16 6.95 -20.41
N PHE A 420 -6.08 5.86 -19.66
CA PHE A 420 -6.43 4.53 -20.14
C PHE A 420 -7.10 3.73 -19.04
N VAL A 421 -7.81 2.67 -19.42
CA VAL A 421 -8.53 1.80 -18.49
C VAL A 421 -8.09 0.36 -18.63
N GLY A 422 -8.01 -0.33 -17.50
CA GLY A 422 -7.95 -1.78 -17.41
C GLY A 422 -8.94 -2.33 -16.40
N TYR A 423 -8.75 -3.59 -16.05
CA TYR A 423 -9.58 -4.28 -15.07
C TYR A 423 -8.73 -4.85 -13.96
N ASP A 424 -9.27 -4.78 -12.75
CA ASP A 424 -8.82 -5.67 -11.71
C ASP A 424 -9.32 -7.11 -11.96
N PRO A 425 -8.86 -8.12 -11.19
CA PRO A 425 -9.27 -9.52 -11.38
C PRO A 425 -10.77 -9.80 -11.28
N GLU A 426 -11.57 -8.91 -10.68
CA GLU A 426 -13.01 -9.09 -10.47
C GLU A 426 -13.88 -8.08 -11.26
N GLY A 427 -13.26 -7.33 -12.16
CA GLY A 427 -13.91 -6.49 -13.16
C GLY A 427 -14.32 -5.10 -12.67
N TYR A 428 -13.68 -4.54 -11.63
CA TYR A 428 -13.70 -3.08 -11.46
C TYR A 428 -12.89 -2.42 -12.56
N PHE A 429 -13.38 -1.28 -13.04
CA PHE A 429 -12.66 -0.46 -14.01
C PHE A 429 -11.55 0.27 -13.25
N MET A 430 -10.32 -0.05 -13.60
CA MET A 430 -9.12 0.60 -13.07
C MET A 430 -8.69 1.65 -14.09
N GLU A 431 -8.99 2.91 -13.81
CA GLU A 431 -8.59 4.03 -14.65
C GLU A 431 -7.25 4.60 -14.16
N PHE A 432 -6.44 5.06 -15.11
CA PHE A 432 -5.18 5.72 -14.83
C PHE A 432 -5.14 6.95 -15.68
N ASP A 433 -4.86 8.09 -15.06
CA ASP A 433 -4.93 9.38 -15.74
C ASP A 433 -3.75 10.29 -15.37
N THR A 434 -3.55 11.30 -16.20
CA THR A 434 -2.67 12.43 -15.93
C THR A 434 -3.29 13.69 -16.53
N PHE A 435 -3.16 14.81 -15.83
CA PHE A 435 -3.75 16.08 -16.23
C PHE A 435 -2.68 17.07 -16.66
N TYR A 436 -2.97 17.86 -17.70
CA TYR A 436 -2.05 18.83 -18.26
C TYR A 436 -2.49 20.27 -18.00
N PRO A 437 -1.57 21.25 -18.07
CA PRO A 437 -1.91 22.66 -17.98
C PRO A 437 -2.96 23.06 -19.03
N HIS A 438 -4.08 23.57 -18.54
CA HIS A 438 -5.21 24.08 -19.31
C HIS A 438 -6.00 25.05 -18.42
N GLU A 439 -6.75 26.00 -18.99
CA GLU A 439 -7.52 26.96 -18.20
C GLU A 439 -8.52 26.29 -17.24
N ASP A 440 -9.22 25.25 -17.72
CA ASP A 440 -10.12 24.42 -16.91
C ASP A 440 -9.41 23.61 -15.81
N ASN A 441 -8.08 23.43 -15.89
CA ASN A 441 -7.30 22.59 -14.98
C ASN A 441 -6.49 23.39 -13.97
N ASN A 442 -6.54 24.73 -14.00
CA ASN A 442 -5.66 25.57 -13.20
C ASN A 442 -5.68 25.21 -11.70
N LEU A 443 -6.87 25.02 -11.11
CA LEU A 443 -7.00 24.64 -9.70
C LEU A 443 -6.54 23.20 -9.45
N LEU A 444 -6.90 22.27 -10.33
CA LEU A 444 -6.47 20.88 -10.22
C LEU A 444 -4.95 20.74 -10.26
N ILE A 445 -4.28 21.38 -11.23
CA ILE A 445 -2.82 21.34 -11.37
C ILE A 445 -2.14 22.01 -10.18
N LYS A 446 -2.68 23.12 -9.68
CA LYS A 446 -2.18 23.77 -8.46
C LYS A 446 -2.16 22.79 -7.28
N TYR A 447 -3.26 22.05 -7.05
CA TYR A 447 -3.29 21.08 -5.95
C TYR A 447 -2.44 19.84 -6.21
N LEU A 448 -2.36 19.35 -7.45
CA LEU A 448 -1.49 18.23 -7.80
C LEU A 448 0.01 18.55 -7.73
N SER A 449 0.41 19.83 -7.85
CA SER A 449 1.80 20.27 -7.64
C SER A 449 2.14 20.48 -6.16
N GLY A 450 1.15 20.41 -5.26
CA GLY A 450 1.33 20.69 -3.84
C GLY A 450 1.42 22.17 -3.50
N GLU A 451 0.95 23.05 -4.39
CA GLU A 451 0.84 24.49 -4.14
C GLU A 451 -0.48 24.79 -3.41
N GLU A 452 -0.42 25.43 -2.23
CA GLU A 452 -1.60 25.81 -1.44
C GLU A 452 -2.26 27.12 -1.87
#